data_AF-A0A7C5VJE0-F1
#
_entry.id   AF-A0A7C5VJE0-F1
#
_cell.length_a   1.000
_cell.length_b   1.000
_cell.length_c   1.000
_cell.angle_alpha   90.00
_cell.angle_beta   90.00
_cell.angle_gamma   90.00
#
_symmetry.space_group_name_H-M   'P 1'
#
loop_
_entity.id
_entity.type
_entity.pdbx_description
1 polymer ?
#
loop_
_entity_poly.entity_id
_entity_poly.type
_entity_poly.pdbx_seq_one_letter_code
_entity_poly.pdbx_strand_id
1 'polypeptide(L)'
;NRGFGMWEKELSDILEEEKRLLLKILEIEKEKRENLINRNLENVLEKNIEEEKIFNELDKYEFARNELIKRVSQKLQIVSEEITLSKIIEFASNKNKLDILKNEIISIISEIREVSYENRILIESAMNVSLALIEKITDLKTSETKYNEHGKKEINIDISTYSTIT
;
A
#
# COMPACT_ATOMS: atom_id res chain seq x y z
N ASN A 1 -8.38 37.99 23.86
CA ASN A 1 -7.67 36.69 24.00
C ASN A 1 -8.55 35.43 23.86
N ARG A 2 -9.58 35.40 22.98
CA ARG A 2 -10.42 34.18 22.78
C ARG A 2 -9.97 33.26 21.63
N GLY A 3 -8.92 33.61 20.88
CA GLY A 3 -8.50 32.89 19.67
C GLY A 3 -7.41 31.83 19.84
N PHE A 4 -6.72 31.78 20.98
CA PHE A 4 -5.54 30.92 21.16
C PHE A 4 -5.86 29.43 21.35
N GLY A 5 -7.01 29.06 21.94
CA GLY A 5 -7.39 27.65 22.11
C GLY A 5 -8.28 27.05 21.00
N MET A 6 -8.76 27.88 20.07
CA MET A 6 -9.75 27.44 19.08
C MET A 6 -9.12 26.58 17.97
N TRP A 7 -7.87 26.90 17.58
CA TRP A 7 -7.14 26.13 16.57
C TRP A 7 -6.61 24.79 17.12
N GLU A 8 -6.29 24.72 18.41
CA GLU A 8 -5.83 23.48 19.06
C GLU A 8 -6.94 22.42 19.06
N LYS A 9 -8.18 22.86 19.28
CA LYS A 9 -9.36 22.00 19.18
C LYS A 9 -9.58 21.54 17.74
N GLU A 10 -9.61 22.48 16.79
CA GLU A 10 -9.78 22.17 15.36
C GLU A 10 -8.70 21.20 14.85
N LEU A 11 -7.44 21.38 15.26
CA LEU A 11 -6.36 20.46 14.95
C LEU A 11 -6.57 19.09 15.58
N SER A 12 -7.00 19.03 16.85
CA SER A 12 -7.32 17.77 17.51
C SER A 12 -8.42 17.02 16.76
N ASP A 13 -9.50 17.72 16.38
CA ASP A 13 -10.63 17.13 15.66
C ASP A 13 -10.19 16.59 14.28
N ILE A 14 -9.31 17.30 13.56
CA ILE A 14 -8.73 16.83 12.29
C ILE A 14 -7.87 15.58 12.50
N LEU A 15 -6.95 15.59 13.47
CA LEU A 15 -6.07 14.44 13.74
C LEU A 15 -6.85 13.21 14.23
N GLU A 16 -7.91 13.40 15.02
CA GLU A 16 -8.78 12.30 15.47
C GLU A 16 -9.50 11.65 14.28
N GLU A 17 -9.98 12.43 13.31
CA GLU A 17 -10.60 11.91 12.10
C GLU A 17 -9.59 11.22 11.16
N GLU A 18 -8.39 11.78 10.98
CA GLU A 18 -7.31 11.13 10.23
C GLU A 18 -6.95 9.77 10.87
N LYS A 19 -6.77 9.74 12.19
CA LYS A 19 -6.54 8.49 12.95
C LYS A 19 -7.66 7.48 12.71
N ARG A 20 -8.92 7.91 12.76
CA ARG A 20 -10.08 7.05 12.54
C ARG A 20 -10.07 6.45 11.13
N LEU A 21 -9.75 7.24 10.11
CA LEU A 21 -9.68 6.77 8.72
C LEU A 21 -8.51 5.81 8.51
N LEU A 22 -7.34 6.12 9.07
CA LEU A 22 -6.16 5.25 9.01
C LEU A 22 -6.40 3.90 9.70
N LEU A 23 -7.11 3.86 10.84
CA LEU A 23 -7.50 2.59 11.48
C LEU A 23 -8.41 1.75 10.58
N LYS A 24 -9.28 2.37 9.79
CA LYS A 24 -10.11 1.64 8.82
C LYS A 24 -9.26 1.06 7.67
N ILE A 25 -8.29 1.82 7.17
CA ILE A 25 -7.34 1.33 6.16
C ILE A 25 -6.56 0.13 6.70
N LEU A 26 -6.06 0.23 7.93
CA LEU A 26 -5.35 -0.87 8.59
C LEU A 26 -6.20 -2.13 8.69
N GLU A 27 -7.47 -2.01 9.06
CA GLU A 27 -8.39 -3.15 9.10
C GLU A 27 -8.60 -3.74 7.71
N ILE A 28 -8.81 -2.90 6.70
CA ILE A 28 -8.93 -3.34 5.31
C ILE A 28 -7.68 -4.10 4.85
N GLU A 29 -6.48 -3.62 5.16
CA GLU A 29 -5.24 -4.30 4.80
C GLU A 29 -5.10 -5.67 5.49
N LYS A 30 -5.54 -5.79 6.74
CA LYS A 30 -5.60 -7.08 7.46
C LYS A 30 -6.63 -8.02 6.83
N GLU A 31 -7.81 -7.51 6.48
CA GLU A 31 -8.85 -8.29 5.80
C GLU A 31 -8.39 -8.74 4.40
N LYS A 32 -7.69 -7.89 3.64
CA LYS A 32 -7.09 -8.29 2.35
C LYS A 32 -6.10 -9.43 2.54
N ARG A 33 -5.26 -9.39 3.59
CA ARG A 33 -4.32 -10.47 3.92
C ARG A 33 -5.04 -11.80 4.11
N GLU A 34 -6.09 -11.81 4.92
CA GLU A 34 -6.90 -13.01 5.17
C GLU A 34 -7.58 -13.52 3.89
N ASN A 35 -8.11 -12.62 3.06
CA ASN A 35 -8.72 -13.02 1.78
C ASN A 35 -7.67 -13.55 0.78
N LEU A 36 -6.45 -13.00 0.75
CA LEU A 36 -5.34 -13.52 -0.06
C LEU A 36 -4.95 -14.94 0.37
N ILE A 37 -4.80 -15.18 1.68
CA ILE A 37 -4.51 -16.51 2.23
C ILE A 37 -5.62 -17.51 1.85
N ASN A 38 -6.88 -17.09 1.94
CA ASN A 38 -8.05 -17.91 1.61
C ASN A 38 -8.39 -17.97 0.11
N ARG A 39 -7.57 -17.33 -0.75
CA ARG A 39 -7.74 -17.28 -2.22
C ARG A 39 -9.07 -16.64 -2.66
N ASN A 40 -9.63 -15.76 -1.86
CA ASN A 40 -10.84 -15.02 -2.18
C ASN A 40 -10.49 -13.67 -2.84
N LEU A 41 -10.10 -13.72 -4.10
CA LEU A 41 -9.64 -12.54 -4.85
C LEU A 41 -10.75 -11.53 -5.13
N GLU A 42 -12.01 -11.96 -5.20
CA GLU A 42 -13.16 -11.07 -5.40
C GLU A 42 -13.30 -10.11 -4.22
N ASN A 43 -13.26 -10.63 -2.98
CA ASN A 43 -13.26 -9.81 -1.78
C ASN A 43 -12.06 -8.85 -1.72
N VAL A 44 -10.87 -9.25 -2.18
CA VAL A 44 -9.70 -8.36 -2.23
C VAL A 44 -9.97 -7.14 -3.14
N LEU A 45 -10.64 -7.36 -4.28
CA LEU A 45 -11.01 -6.29 -5.19
C LEU A 45 -12.05 -5.34 -4.58
N GLU A 46 -13.07 -5.88 -3.92
CA GLU A 46 -14.06 -5.06 -3.19
C GLU A 46 -13.38 -4.19 -2.12
N LYS A 47 -12.43 -4.77 -1.38
CA LYS A 47 -11.66 -4.05 -0.36
C LYS A 47 -10.78 -2.95 -0.93
N ASN A 48 -10.21 -3.11 -2.12
CA ASN A 48 -9.49 -2.02 -2.80
C ASN A 48 -10.42 -0.83 -3.12
N ILE A 49 -11.67 -1.08 -3.51
CA ILE A 49 -12.65 -0.03 -3.79
C ILE A 49 -13.06 0.69 -2.49
N GLU A 50 -13.24 -0.03 -1.38
CA GLU A 50 -13.49 0.55 -0.07
C GLU A 50 -12.32 1.43 0.39
N GLU A 51 -11.10 0.94 0.23
CA GLU A 51 -9.87 1.67 0.58
C GLU A 51 -9.71 2.96 -0.21
N GLU A 52 -9.95 2.94 -1.53
CA GLU A 52 -9.88 4.13 -2.38
C GLU A 52 -10.83 5.23 -1.91
N LYS A 53 -12.04 4.87 -1.47
CA LYS A 53 -12.99 5.84 -0.91
C LYS A 53 -12.44 6.48 0.37
N ILE A 54 -11.77 5.71 1.21
CA ILE A 54 -11.18 6.21 2.46
C ILE A 54 -9.98 7.11 2.18
N PHE A 55 -9.12 6.78 1.21
CA PHE A 55 -8.03 7.67 0.80
C PHE A 55 -8.56 9.02 0.30
N ASN A 56 -9.61 9.02 -0.53
CA ASN A 56 -10.25 10.26 -0.97
C ASN A 56 -10.84 11.10 0.18
N GLU A 57 -11.27 10.47 1.28
CA GLU A 57 -11.67 11.19 2.49
C GLU A 57 -10.46 11.71 3.28
N LEU A 58 -9.40 10.90 3.40
CA LEU A 58 -8.18 11.26 4.10
C LEU A 58 -7.52 12.50 3.47
N ASP A 59 -7.49 12.58 2.14
CA ASP A 59 -6.97 13.74 1.40
C ASP A 59 -7.64 15.06 1.81
N LYS A 60 -8.94 15.03 2.13
CA LYS A 60 -9.68 16.22 2.58
C LYS A 60 -9.20 16.67 3.96
N TYR A 61 -8.95 15.72 4.87
CA TYR A 61 -8.44 16.03 6.20
C TYR A 61 -6.98 16.46 6.15
N GLU A 62 -6.15 15.85 5.31
CA GLU A 62 -4.77 16.29 5.13
C GLU A 62 -4.70 17.71 4.56
N PHE A 63 -5.57 18.03 3.60
CA PHE A 63 -5.71 19.38 3.08
C PHE A 63 -6.14 20.35 4.19
N ALA A 64 -7.17 20.02 4.96
CA ALA A 64 -7.64 20.85 6.07
C ALA A 64 -6.56 21.06 7.14
N ARG A 65 -5.80 20.00 7.47
CA ARG A 65 -4.63 20.05 8.37
C ARG A 65 -3.60 21.04 7.85
N ASN A 66 -3.23 20.94 6.57
CA ASN A 66 -2.24 21.80 5.95
C ASN A 66 -2.68 23.28 5.91
N GLU A 67 -3.95 23.54 5.60
CA GLU A 67 -4.49 24.90 5.63
C GLU A 67 -4.55 25.48 7.05
N LEU A 68 -4.93 24.66 8.03
CA LEU A 68 -4.89 25.06 9.45
C LEU A 68 -3.47 25.40 9.89
N ILE A 69 -2.51 24.55 9.53
CA ILE A 69 -1.08 24.73 9.80
C ILE A 69 -0.60 26.08 9.24
N LYS A 70 -0.89 26.40 7.97
CA LYS A 70 -0.56 27.69 7.35
C LYS A 70 -1.21 28.87 8.06
N ARG A 71 -2.48 28.75 8.44
CA ARG A 71 -3.21 29.83 9.12
C ARG A 71 -2.67 30.09 10.52
N VAL A 72 -2.30 29.04 11.25
CA VAL A 72 -1.76 29.15 12.61
C VAL A 72 -0.34 29.69 12.58
N SER A 73 0.51 29.25 11.66
CA SER A 73 1.88 29.75 11.53
C SER A 73 1.93 31.26 11.25
N GLN A 74 1.04 31.75 10.38
CA GLN A 74 0.89 33.19 10.11
C GLN A 74 0.51 33.97 11.37
N LYS A 75 -0.45 33.45 12.16
CA LYS A 75 -0.89 34.08 13.41
C LYS A 75 0.20 34.10 14.48
N LEU A 76 1.01 33.03 14.53
CA LEU A 76 2.11 32.88 15.48
C LEU A 76 3.40 33.54 15.00
N GLN A 77 3.40 34.18 13.81
CA GLN A 77 4.58 34.80 13.20
C GLN A 77 5.78 33.85 13.11
N ILE A 78 5.52 32.56 12.83
CA ILE A 78 6.59 31.57 12.67
C ILE A 78 7.24 31.82 11.30
N VAL A 79 8.41 32.45 11.33
CA VAL A 79 9.27 32.65 10.16
C VAL A 79 10.15 31.41 10.02
N SER A 80 9.63 30.38 9.37
CA SER A 80 10.41 29.19 9.03
C SER A 80 10.12 28.82 7.58
N GLU A 81 11.16 28.44 6.85
CA GLU A 81 11.05 27.89 5.50
C GLU A 81 10.28 26.55 5.50
N GLU A 82 10.22 25.85 6.64
CA GLU A 82 9.51 24.58 6.81
C GLU A 82 8.50 24.66 7.97
N ILE A 83 7.30 25.15 7.68
CA ILE A 83 6.19 25.07 8.63
C ILE A 83 5.67 23.63 8.68
N THR A 84 5.88 22.96 9.81
CA THR A 84 5.45 21.57 10.03
C THR A 84 4.43 21.43 11.17
N LEU A 85 3.68 20.32 11.19
CA LEU A 85 2.77 19.96 12.27
C LEU A 85 3.48 19.96 13.64
N SER A 86 4.65 19.32 13.72
CA SER A 86 5.47 19.28 14.94
C SER A 86 5.82 20.69 15.41
N LYS A 87 6.15 21.60 14.49
CA LYS A 87 6.52 22.96 14.85
C LYS A 87 5.36 23.73 15.46
N ILE A 88 4.15 23.56 14.96
CA ILE A 88 2.97 24.23 15.49
C ILE A 88 2.54 23.66 16.85
N ILE A 89 2.66 22.35 17.03
CA ILE A 89 2.37 21.66 18.31
C ILE A 89 3.25 22.21 19.45
N GLU A 90 4.46 22.70 19.19
CA GLU A 90 5.32 23.34 20.21
C GLU A 90 4.67 24.56 20.86
N PHE A 91 3.76 25.25 20.16
CA PHE A 91 3.06 26.44 20.64
C PHE A 91 1.67 26.14 21.20
N ALA A 92 1.24 24.88 21.20
CA ALA A 92 -0.03 24.46 21.75
C ALA A 92 0.01 24.39 23.28
N SER A 93 -1.03 24.89 23.91
CA SER A 93 -1.30 24.74 25.35
C SER A 93 -1.57 23.27 25.69
N ASN A 94 -2.18 22.52 24.78
CA ASN A 94 -2.48 21.08 24.90
C ASN A 94 -1.46 20.17 24.19
N LYS A 95 -0.20 20.60 24.06
CA LYS A 95 0.89 19.91 23.36
C LYS A 95 0.90 18.38 23.55
N ASN A 96 0.82 17.91 24.80
CA ASN A 96 0.86 16.48 25.11
C ASN A 96 -0.24 15.68 24.41
N LYS A 97 -1.48 16.22 24.34
CA LYS A 97 -2.59 15.54 23.65
C LYS A 97 -2.30 15.41 22.15
N LEU A 98 -1.86 16.51 21.53
CA LEU A 98 -1.56 16.56 20.10
C LEU A 98 -0.36 15.68 19.73
N ASP A 99 0.67 15.65 20.57
CA ASP A 99 1.83 14.77 20.38
C ASP A 99 1.45 13.28 20.48
N ILE A 100 0.56 12.91 21.41
CA ILE A 100 0.02 11.54 21.49
C ILE A 100 -0.69 11.19 20.18
N LEU A 101 -1.64 12.01 19.73
CA LEU A 101 -2.39 11.76 18.49
C LEU A 101 -1.46 11.63 17.28
N LYS A 102 -0.48 12.53 17.14
CA LYS A 102 0.53 12.48 16.08
C LYS A 102 1.30 11.17 16.11
N ASN A 103 1.78 10.75 17.28
CA ASN A 103 2.57 9.53 17.42
C ASN A 103 1.73 8.28 17.14
N GLU A 104 0.46 8.27 17.55
CA GLU A 104 -0.48 7.19 17.21
C GLU A 104 -0.69 7.08 15.70
N ILE A 105 -0.92 8.21 15.01
CA ILE A 105 -1.03 8.23 13.54
C ILE A 105 0.24 7.67 12.88
N ILE A 106 1.43 8.11 13.32
CA ILE A 106 2.70 7.59 12.81
C ILE A 106 2.81 6.08 13.00
N SER A 107 2.42 5.58 14.19
CA SER A 107 2.42 4.15 14.49
C SER A 107 1.48 3.37 13.57
N ILE A 108 0.26 3.87 13.36
CA ILE A 108 -0.73 3.23 12.49
C ILE A 108 -0.23 3.20 11.03
N ILE A 109 0.34 4.30 10.53
CA ILE A 109 0.93 4.34 9.19
C ILE A 109 2.05 3.30 9.04
N SER A 110 2.88 3.12 10.07
CA SER A 110 3.93 2.10 10.05
C SER A 110 3.34 0.70 9.97
N GLU A 111 2.29 0.41 10.73
CA GLU A 111 1.61 -0.88 10.72
C GLU A 111 0.93 -1.17 9.38
N ILE A 112 0.27 -0.17 8.79
CA ILE A 112 -0.30 -0.27 7.43
C ILE A 112 0.79 -0.66 6.43
N ARG A 113 1.94 0.02 6.46
CA ARG A 113 3.05 -0.27 5.52
C ARG A 113 3.57 -1.70 5.67
N GLU A 114 3.66 -2.20 6.90
CA GLU A 114 4.08 -3.56 7.19
C GLU A 114 3.08 -4.58 6.61
N VAL A 115 1.80 -4.45 6.92
CA VAL A 115 0.76 -5.36 6.43
C VAL A 115 0.63 -5.29 4.89
N SER A 116 0.67 -4.10 4.30
CA SER A 116 0.63 -3.95 2.84
C SER A 116 1.85 -4.56 2.16
N TYR A 117 3.03 -4.50 2.78
CA TYR A 117 4.22 -5.15 2.27
C TYR A 117 4.08 -6.68 2.29
N GLU A 118 3.55 -7.24 3.37
CA GLU A 118 3.23 -8.68 3.44
C GLU A 118 2.20 -9.10 2.38
N ASN A 119 1.13 -8.31 2.20
CA ASN A 119 0.12 -8.54 1.18
C ASN A 119 0.74 -8.57 -0.22
N ARG A 120 1.65 -7.64 -0.51
CA ARG A 120 2.39 -7.61 -1.76
C ARG A 120 3.23 -8.87 -1.98
N ILE A 121 3.93 -9.36 -0.96
CA ILE A 121 4.70 -10.61 -1.05
C ILE A 121 3.80 -11.80 -1.38
N LEU A 122 2.62 -11.90 -0.76
CA LEU A 122 1.65 -12.97 -1.05
C LEU A 122 1.20 -12.94 -2.51
N ILE A 123 0.88 -11.75 -3.02
CA ILE A 123 0.48 -11.56 -4.42
C ILE A 123 1.61 -11.94 -5.37
N GLU A 124 2.83 -11.42 -5.15
CA GLU A 124 4.00 -11.71 -5.98
C GLU A 124 4.32 -13.22 -6.00
N SER A 125 4.24 -13.89 -4.84
CA SER A 125 4.42 -15.34 -4.75
C SER A 125 3.36 -16.11 -5.55
N ALA A 126 2.08 -15.72 -5.45
CA ALA A 126 1.00 -16.36 -6.20
C ALA A 126 1.15 -16.17 -7.72
N MET A 127 1.61 -15.00 -8.15
CA MET A 127 1.91 -14.71 -9.55
C MET A 127 3.07 -15.54 -10.07
N ASN A 128 4.17 -15.64 -9.32
CA ASN A 128 5.34 -16.45 -9.71
C ASN A 128 4.98 -17.91 -9.91
N VAL A 129 4.16 -18.49 -9.01
CA VAL A 129 3.66 -19.86 -9.16
C VAL A 129 2.81 -20.00 -10.43
N SER A 130 1.91 -19.04 -10.67
CA SER A 130 1.04 -19.06 -11.86
C SER A 130 1.84 -18.98 -13.16
N LEU A 131 2.87 -18.11 -13.21
CA LEU A 131 3.75 -17.98 -14.38
C LEU A 131 4.53 -19.26 -14.65
N ALA A 132 5.15 -19.87 -13.63
CA ALA A 132 5.87 -21.13 -13.78
C ALA A 132 4.96 -22.26 -14.29
N LEU A 133 3.70 -22.28 -13.88
CA LEU A 133 2.72 -23.25 -14.39
C LEU A 133 2.37 -22.98 -15.85
N ILE A 134 2.21 -21.71 -16.26
CA ILE A 134 1.95 -21.33 -17.64
C ILE A 134 3.13 -21.72 -18.54
N GLU A 135 4.36 -21.44 -18.12
CA GLU A 135 5.58 -21.85 -18.83
C GLU A 135 5.60 -23.37 -19.03
N LYS A 136 5.39 -24.14 -17.96
CA LYS A 136 5.34 -25.60 -18.03
C LYS A 136 4.25 -26.13 -18.96
N ILE A 137 3.05 -25.54 -18.94
CA ILE A 137 1.96 -25.94 -19.85
C ILE A 137 2.32 -25.59 -21.30
N THR A 138 2.97 -24.45 -21.52
CA THR A 138 3.39 -24.00 -22.85
C THR A 138 4.49 -24.90 -23.42
N ASP A 139 5.49 -25.23 -22.61
CA ASP A 139 6.57 -26.16 -22.97
C ASP A 139 6.05 -27.57 -23.29
N LEU A 140 5.06 -28.05 -22.53
CA LEU A 140 4.40 -29.32 -22.83
C LEU A 140 3.68 -29.29 -24.18
N LYS A 141 3.04 -28.17 -24.54
CA LYS A 141 2.34 -28.01 -25.82
C LYS A 141 3.29 -27.85 -27.01
N THR A 142 4.47 -27.27 -26.83
CA THR A 142 5.48 -27.12 -27.90
C THR A 142 6.30 -28.40 -28.10
N SER A 143 6.39 -29.26 -27.08
CA SER A 143 6.95 -30.60 -27.22
C SER A 143 5.95 -31.59 -27.84
N GLU A 144 5.60 -31.41 -29.12
CA GLU A 144 4.99 -32.50 -29.91
C GLU A 144 5.99 -33.66 -29.96
N THR A 145 5.86 -34.58 -28.99
CA THR A 145 6.57 -35.84 -29.02
C THR A 145 5.90 -36.68 -30.11
N LYS A 146 6.40 -36.60 -31.34
CA LYS A 146 5.99 -37.52 -32.39
C LYS A 146 6.48 -38.91 -32.01
N TYR A 147 5.57 -39.87 -32.03
CA TYR A 147 5.91 -41.28 -31.88
C TYR A 147 5.79 -41.90 -33.27
N ASN A 148 6.77 -42.71 -33.65
CA ASN A 148 6.66 -43.48 -34.88
C ASN A 148 5.55 -44.56 -34.73
N GLU A 149 5.21 -45.24 -35.82
CA GLU A 149 4.21 -46.31 -35.86
C GLU A 149 4.48 -47.49 -34.90
N HIS A 150 5.69 -47.53 -34.30
CA HIS A 150 6.12 -48.53 -33.31
C HIS A 150 6.13 -47.98 -31.87
N GLY A 151 5.59 -46.79 -31.63
CA GLY A 151 5.52 -46.17 -30.30
C GLY A 151 6.86 -45.70 -29.74
N LYS A 152 7.89 -45.53 -30.57
CA LYS A 152 9.16 -44.90 -30.15
C LYS A 152 9.14 -43.40 -30.43
N LYS A 153 9.61 -42.61 -29.47
CA LYS A 153 9.80 -41.16 -29.61
C LYS A 153 10.70 -40.87 -30.83
N GLU A 154 10.17 -40.15 -31.81
CA GLU A 154 10.95 -39.61 -32.92
C GLU A 154 11.83 -38.49 -32.38
N ILE A 155 13.14 -38.73 -32.39
CA ILE A 155 14.14 -37.71 -32.12
C ILE A 155 14.49 -37.12 -33.49
N ASN A 156 13.94 -35.96 -33.82
CA ASN A 156 14.42 -35.17 -34.96
C ASN A 156 15.74 -34.52 -34.54
N ILE A 157 16.85 -35.18 -34.85
CA ILE A 157 18.17 -34.54 -34.76
C ILE A 157 18.34 -33.73 -36.04
N ASP A 158 18.21 -32.41 -35.94
CA ASP A 158 18.58 -31.52 -37.04
C ASP A 158 20.12 -31.45 -37.09
N ILE A 159 20.73 -32.21 -38.01
CA ILE A 159 22.20 -32.31 -38.16
C ILE A 159 22.76 -31.18 -39.05
N SER A 160 21.98 -30.14 -39.36
CA SER A 160 22.44 -29.04 -40.22
C SER A 160 23.50 -28.12 -39.60
N THR A 161 23.87 -28.32 -38.33
CA THR A 161 24.86 -27.48 -37.62
C THR A 161 26.28 -28.07 -37.50
N TYR A 162 26.57 -29.25 -38.08
CA TYR A 162 27.92 -29.84 -38.05
C TYR A 162 28.56 -30.04 -39.43
N SER A 163 28.45 -29.05 -40.32
CA SER A 163 29.25 -28.99 -41.55
C SER A 163 30.01 -27.68 -41.67
N THR A 164 30.96 -27.45 -40.76
CA THR A 164 32.12 -26.58 -41.00
C THR A 164 33.32 -27.06 -40.18
N ILE A 165 33.89 -28.19 -40.59
CA ILE A 165 35.34 -28.45 -40.42
C ILE A 165 35.83 -29.09 -41.72
N THR A 166 36.30 -28.26 -42.65
CA THR A 166 37.51 -28.52 -43.44
C THR A 166 38.08 -27.19 -43.91
#